data_AF-A0A4S1FIJ5-F1
#
_entry.id   AF-A0A4S1FIJ5-F1
#
_cell.length_a   1.000
_cell.length_b   1.000
_cell.length_c   1.000
_cell.angle_alpha   90.00
_cell.angle_beta   90.00
_cell.angle_gamma   90.00
#
_symmetry.space_group_name_H-M   'P 1'
#
loop_
_entity.id
_entity.type
_entity.pdbx_description
1 polymer ?
#
loop_
_entity_poly.entity_id
_entity_poly.type
_entity_poly.pdbx_seq_one_letter_code
_entity_poly.pdbx_strand_id
1 'polypeptide(L)'
;MKRSARLLVSAAALLLVGSAGRAADIIEGPTADYCRTVGTSNLVLTDNIADLKTQVVKLMDESVAVAKSPEWIHSSRPAFVWASEAKAYCGMAYGYLKTNYKDEDTLNKCECFHDRMVEYMN
;
A
#
# COMPACT_ATOMS: atom_id res chain seq x y z
N MET A 1 36.91 49.63 -2.00
CA MET A 1 35.49 49.31 -1.66
C MET A 1 34.70 48.83 -2.89
N LYS A 2 35.08 47.73 -3.57
CA LYS A 2 34.33 47.19 -4.74
C LYS A 2 34.30 45.66 -4.85
N ARG A 3 34.85 44.91 -3.87
CA ARG A 3 34.87 43.44 -3.90
C ARG A 3 33.80 42.77 -3.04
N SER A 4 33.26 43.46 -2.02
CA SER A 4 32.31 42.88 -1.08
C SER A 4 30.87 42.76 -1.62
N ALA A 5 30.52 43.48 -2.70
CA ALA A 5 29.16 43.47 -3.25
C ALA A 5 28.86 42.26 -4.15
N ARG A 6 29.87 41.56 -4.68
CA ARG A 6 29.66 40.39 -5.55
C ARG A 6 29.48 39.08 -4.78
N LEU A 7 29.93 39.01 -3.54
CA LEU A 7 29.84 37.79 -2.72
C LEU A 7 28.44 37.59 -2.11
N LEU A 8 27.63 38.63 -2.01
CA LEU A 8 26.28 38.53 -1.42
C LEU A 8 25.20 38.14 -2.43
N VAL A 9 25.47 38.24 -3.74
CA VAL A 9 24.45 37.93 -4.77
C VAL A 9 24.36 36.41 -5.04
N SER A 10 25.43 35.66 -4.83
CA SER A 10 25.43 34.20 -5.10
C SER A 10 24.84 33.35 -3.97
N ALA A 11 24.61 33.90 -2.78
CA ALA A 11 24.05 33.15 -1.64
C ALA A 11 22.51 33.10 -1.63
N ALA A 12 21.84 34.00 -2.37
CA ALA A 12 20.37 34.09 -2.35
C ALA A 12 19.67 33.12 -3.33
N ALA A 13 20.39 32.55 -4.30
CA ALA A 13 19.80 31.67 -5.31
C ALA A 13 19.56 30.22 -4.83
N LEU A 14 20.14 29.83 -3.69
CA LEU A 14 20.05 28.45 -3.16
C LEU A 14 18.88 28.22 -2.19
N LEU A 15 18.07 29.24 -1.90
CA LEU A 15 16.97 29.14 -0.91
C LEU A 15 15.57 29.02 -1.53
N LEU A 16 15.45 28.84 -2.85
CA LEU A 16 14.15 28.78 -3.53
C LEU A 16 13.69 27.39 -3.99
N VAL A 17 14.43 26.32 -3.69
CA VAL A 17 13.86 24.96 -3.76
C VAL A 17 13.35 24.61 -2.37
N GLY A 18 12.31 25.33 -1.94
CA GLY A 18 11.39 24.76 -0.99
C GLY A 18 10.81 23.54 -1.67
N SER A 19 11.33 22.35 -1.35
CA SER A 19 10.61 21.12 -1.60
C SER A 19 9.26 21.32 -0.94
N ALA A 20 8.22 21.50 -1.76
CA ALA A 20 6.89 21.11 -1.37
C ALA A 20 6.95 19.60 -1.16
N GLY A 21 7.57 19.19 -0.05
CA GLY A 21 7.39 17.90 0.56
C GLY A 21 5.93 17.87 0.96
N ARG A 22 5.08 17.60 -0.02
CA ARG A 22 3.80 16.98 0.25
C ARG A 22 4.20 15.70 0.96
N ALA A 23 4.00 15.66 2.28
CA ALA A 23 3.77 14.38 2.89
C ALA A 23 2.68 13.73 2.03
N ALA A 24 2.94 12.54 1.49
CA ALA A 24 1.88 11.71 0.93
C ALA A 24 1.05 11.17 2.11
N ASP A 25 0.51 12.08 2.91
CA ASP A 25 -0.54 11.76 3.86
C ASP A 25 -1.77 11.43 3.02
N ILE A 26 -2.22 10.19 3.15
CA ILE A 26 -3.50 9.71 2.61
C ILE A 26 -4.59 10.35 3.47
N ILE A 27 -4.77 11.66 3.36
CA ILE A 27 -5.81 12.41 4.06
C ILE A 27 -6.58 13.18 2.99
N GLU A 28 -7.81 12.71 2.73
CA GLU A 28 -8.85 13.35 1.92
C GLU A 28 -8.65 13.36 0.39
N GLY A 29 -8.31 12.21 -0.19
CA GLY A 29 -8.89 11.88 -1.50
C GLY A 29 -10.41 11.68 -1.37
N PRO A 30 -11.18 11.61 -2.47
CA PRO A 30 -12.49 10.94 -2.43
C PRO A 30 -12.32 9.65 -1.64
N THR A 31 -13.34 9.16 -0.93
CA THR A 31 -13.38 7.76 -0.49
C THR A 31 -13.33 6.92 -1.75
N ALA A 32 -12.13 6.78 -2.29
CA ALA A 32 -11.83 6.13 -3.52
C ALA A 32 -12.15 4.70 -3.17
N ASP A 33 -13.22 4.22 -3.77
CA ASP A 33 -13.47 2.82 -4.05
C ASP A 33 -12.11 2.11 -4.06
N TYR A 34 -11.73 1.51 -2.92
CA TYR A 34 -10.32 1.14 -2.65
C TYR A 34 -9.83 0.17 -3.73
N CYS A 35 -10.80 -0.47 -4.38
CA CYS A 35 -10.77 -1.48 -5.41
C CYS A 35 -11.44 -1.02 -6.72
N ARG A 36 -11.10 0.18 -7.21
CA ARG A 36 -11.60 0.69 -8.50
C ARG A 36 -11.35 -0.25 -9.70
N THR A 37 -10.40 -1.19 -9.58
CA THR A 37 -10.06 -2.20 -10.59
C THR A 37 -10.77 -3.55 -10.41
N VAL A 38 -11.25 -3.92 -9.21
CA VAL A 38 -11.68 -5.31 -8.89
C VAL A 38 -13.07 -5.44 -8.25
N GLY A 39 -13.76 -4.35 -7.93
CA GLY A 39 -15.13 -4.40 -7.41
C GLY A 39 -15.23 -4.92 -5.97
N THR A 40 -16.40 -5.44 -5.57
CA THR A 40 -16.59 -6.07 -4.25
C THR A 40 -15.75 -7.34 -4.17
N SER A 41 -14.95 -7.46 -3.12
CA SER A 41 -14.13 -8.64 -2.83
C SER A 41 -14.95 -9.94 -2.87
N ASN A 42 -14.44 -10.96 -3.56
CA ASN A 42 -15.01 -12.31 -3.54
C ASN A 42 -14.85 -12.96 -2.16
N LEU A 43 -13.85 -12.56 -1.38
CA LEU A 43 -13.69 -13.03 0.00
C LEU A 43 -14.93 -12.68 0.84
N VAL A 44 -15.50 -11.49 0.67
CA VAL A 44 -16.70 -11.05 1.43
C VAL A 44 -17.92 -11.93 1.13
N LEU A 45 -17.98 -12.49 -0.09
CA LEU A 45 -19.06 -13.38 -0.55
C LEU A 45 -18.91 -14.83 -0.02
N THR A 46 -17.79 -15.18 0.62
CA THR A 46 -17.58 -16.52 1.17
C THR A 46 -18.28 -16.68 2.52
N ASP A 47 -19.31 -17.53 2.57
CA ASP A 47 -20.07 -17.79 3.80
C ASP A 47 -19.38 -18.74 4.78
N ASN A 48 -18.60 -19.70 4.26
CA ASN A 48 -17.91 -20.67 5.10
C ASN A 48 -16.64 -20.03 5.72
N ILE A 49 -16.66 -19.76 7.02
CA ILE A 49 -15.54 -19.12 7.73
C ILE A 49 -14.24 -19.93 7.68
N ALA A 50 -14.31 -21.27 7.65
CA ALA A 50 -13.10 -22.10 7.56
C ALA A 50 -12.46 -22.00 6.17
N ASP A 51 -13.28 -21.97 5.13
CA ASP A 51 -12.84 -21.73 3.76
C ASP A 51 -12.29 -20.30 3.59
N LEU A 52 -13.02 -19.29 4.09
CA LEU A 52 -12.60 -17.90 4.07
C LEU A 52 -11.24 -17.69 4.77
N LYS A 53 -11.00 -18.36 5.91
CA LYS A 53 -9.68 -18.35 6.57
C LYS A 53 -8.59 -18.90 5.66
N THR A 54 -8.86 -20.00 4.98
CA THR A 54 -7.90 -20.61 4.04
C THR A 54 -7.58 -19.66 2.89
N GLN A 55 -8.60 -19.02 2.30
CA GLN A 55 -8.42 -18.05 1.22
C GLN A 55 -7.60 -16.82 1.68
N VAL A 56 -7.94 -16.22 2.83
CA VAL A 56 -7.22 -15.07 3.40
C VAL A 56 -5.76 -15.42 3.70
N VAL A 57 -5.49 -16.60 4.29
CA VAL A 57 -4.12 -17.04 4.59
C VAL A 57 -3.32 -17.23 3.30
N LYS A 58 -3.93 -17.79 2.25
CA LYS A 58 -3.27 -17.92 0.95
C LYS A 58 -2.82 -16.56 0.41
N LEU A 59 -3.71 -15.56 0.35
CA LEU A 59 -3.35 -14.22 -0.13
C LEU A 59 -2.28 -13.57 0.75
N MET A 60 -2.38 -13.75 2.07
CA MET A 60 -1.38 -13.28 3.02
C MET A 60 0.01 -13.88 2.75
N ASP A 61 0.10 -15.19 2.58
CA ASP A 61 1.36 -15.91 2.38
C ASP A 61 2.03 -15.52 1.05
N GLU A 62 1.25 -15.39 -0.02
CA GLU A 62 1.72 -14.90 -1.32
C GLU A 62 2.27 -13.46 -1.19
N SER A 63 1.55 -12.59 -0.48
CA SER A 63 1.99 -11.21 -0.22
C SER A 63 3.25 -11.15 0.65
N VAL A 64 3.37 -12.02 1.65
CA VAL A 64 4.58 -12.16 2.48
C VAL A 64 5.77 -12.60 1.63
N ALA A 65 5.59 -13.52 0.69
CA ALA A 65 6.65 -13.98 -0.19
C ALA A 65 7.17 -12.82 -1.07
N VAL A 66 6.27 -12.04 -1.68
CA VAL A 66 6.62 -10.88 -2.49
C VAL A 66 7.33 -9.81 -1.66
N ALA A 67 6.79 -9.47 -0.48
CA ALA A 67 7.37 -8.48 0.42
C ALA A 67 8.74 -8.89 1.01
N LYS A 68 9.14 -10.16 0.89
CA LYS A 68 10.46 -10.67 1.30
C LYS A 68 11.43 -10.90 0.14
N SER A 69 10.97 -10.80 -1.10
CA SER A 69 11.80 -11.06 -2.27
C SER A 69 12.73 -9.88 -2.57
N PRO A 70 14.05 -10.10 -2.71
CA PRO A 70 14.99 -9.05 -3.13
C PRO A 70 14.63 -8.43 -4.49
N GLU A 71 14.01 -9.21 -5.38
CA GLU A 71 13.52 -8.73 -6.69
C GLU A 71 12.54 -7.57 -6.56
N TRP A 72 11.62 -7.66 -5.59
CA TRP A 72 10.56 -6.67 -5.40
C TRP A 72 10.98 -5.56 -4.42
N ILE A 73 11.72 -5.91 -3.36
CA ILE A 73 12.20 -4.95 -2.35
C ILE A 73 13.06 -3.84 -2.97
N HIS A 74 13.90 -4.18 -3.95
CA HIS A 74 14.80 -3.24 -4.62
C HIS A 74 14.22 -2.69 -5.94
N SER A 75 12.99 -3.08 -6.28
CA SER A 75 12.30 -2.59 -7.47
C SER A 75 11.76 -1.18 -7.25
N SER A 76 11.73 -0.37 -8.31
CA SER A 76 10.95 0.87 -8.32
C SER A 76 9.46 0.63 -8.59
N ARG A 77 9.07 -0.61 -8.90
CA ARG A 77 7.67 -0.98 -9.15
C ARG A 77 6.88 -0.98 -7.85
N PRO A 78 5.58 -0.61 -7.87
CA PRO A 78 4.76 -0.57 -6.65
C PRO A 78 4.48 -1.93 -5.98
N ALA A 79 4.88 -3.05 -6.59
CA ALA A 79 4.57 -4.40 -6.10
C ALA A 79 4.95 -4.62 -4.62
N PHE A 80 6.12 -4.15 -4.18
CA PHE A 80 6.53 -4.28 -2.78
C PHE A 80 5.62 -3.53 -1.80
N VAL A 81 5.17 -2.33 -2.18
CA VAL A 81 4.26 -1.52 -1.35
C VAL A 81 2.93 -2.24 -1.21
N TRP A 82 2.33 -2.66 -2.32
CA TRP A 82 1.05 -3.38 -2.29
C TRP A 82 1.14 -4.74 -1.60
N ALA A 83 2.25 -5.47 -1.76
CA ALA A 83 2.51 -6.69 -1.01
C ALA A 83 2.56 -6.45 0.50
N SER A 84 3.16 -5.34 0.93
CA SER A 84 3.26 -4.98 2.34
C SER A 84 1.89 -4.61 2.93
N GLU A 85 1.08 -3.86 2.20
CA GLU A 85 -0.30 -3.52 2.58
C GLU A 85 -1.19 -4.76 2.60
N ALA A 86 -1.13 -5.61 1.56
CA ALA A 86 -1.89 -6.85 1.48
C ALA A 86 -1.57 -7.79 2.63
N LYS A 87 -0.27 -7.99 2.94
CA LYS A 87 0.19 -8.72 4.12
C LYS A 87 -0.46 -8.18 5.40
N ALA A 88 -0.49 -6.86 5.59
CA ALA A 88 -1.04 -6.24 6.80
C ALA A 88 -2.54 -6.47 6.92
N TYR A 89 -3.31 -6.17 5.87
CA TYR A 89 -4.77 -6.26 5.90
C TYR A 89 -5.28 -7.71 5.88
N CYS A 90 -4.64 -8.61 5.14
CA CYS A 90 -4.96 -10.04 5.23
C CYS A 90 -4.62 -10.60 6.62
N GLY A 91 -3.55 -10.12 7.26
CA GLY A 91 -3.24 -10.46 8.66
C GLY A 91 -4.32 -9.97 9.65
N MET A 92 -4.82 -8.75 9.46
CA MET A 92 -5.94 -8.21 10.25
C MET A 92 -7.23 -8.99 10.03
N ALA A 93 -7.59 -9.25 8.77
CA ALA A 93 -8.77 -10.04 8.41
C ALA A 93 -8.69 -11.45 9.02
N TYR A 94 -7.54 -12.12 8.91
CA TYR A 94 -7.33 -13.41 9.57
C TYR A 94 -7.49 -13.31 11.10
N GLY A 95 -7.01 -12.23 11.71
CA GLY A 95 -7.22 -11.92 13.12
C GLY A 95 -8.70 -11.86 13.51
N TYR A 96 -9.52 -11.11 12.76
CA TYR A 96 -10.97 -11.04 12.97
C TYR A 96 -11.67 -12.40 12.76
N LEU A 97 -11.27 -13.14 11.74
CA LEU A 97 -11.86 -14.45 11.45
C LEU A 97 -11.62 -15.46 12.59
N LYS A 98 -10.54 -15.33 13.38
CA LYS A 98 -10.31 -16.18 14.56
C LYS A 98 -11.42 -16.07 15.61
N THR A 99 -12.11 -14.93 15.69
CA THR A 99 -13.28 -14.73 16.56
C THR A 99 -14.61 -14.93 15.82
N ASN A 100 -14.57 -15.48 14.59
CA ASN A 100 -15.71 -15.61 13.67
C ASN A 100 -16.37 -14.28 13.30
N TYR A 101 -15.65 -13.16 13.44
CA TYR A 101 -16.10 -11.86 12.97
C TYR A 101 -15.64 -11.64 11.53
N LYS A 102 -16.58 -11.33 10.64
CA LYS A 102 -16.34 -11.05 9.22
C LYS A 102 -16.29 -9.54 9.02
N ASP A 103 -15.12 -8.96 9.18
CA ASP A 103 -14.91 -7.54 8.95
C ASP A 103 -14.78 -7.26 7.45
N GLU A 104 -15.82 -6.71 6.85
CA GLU A 104 -15.90 -6.56 5.39
C GLU A 104 -14.87 -5.56 4.85
N ASP A 105 -14.54 -4.49 5.59
CA ASP A 105 -13.54 -3.51 5.14
C ASP A 105 -12.14 -4.11 5.05
N THR A 106 -11.70 -4.85 6.09
CA THR A 106 -10.39 -5.52 6.04
C THR A 106 -10.33 -6.65 5.03
N LEU A 107 -11.42 -7.40 4.82
CA LEU A 107 -11.50 -8.42 3.76
C LEU A 107 -11.41 -7.79 2.37
N ASN A 108 -12.15 -6.70 2.13
CA ASN A 108 -12.07 -5.96 0.89
C ASN A 108 -10.64 -5.49 0.63
N LYS A 109 -9.99 -4.84 1.61
CA LYS A 109 -8.60 -4.35 1.48
C LYS A 109 -7.59 -5.48 1.28
N CYS A 110 -7.78 -6.63 1.93
CA CYS A 110 -6.91 -7.80 1.77
C CYS A 110 -6.86 -8.27 0.31
N GLU A 111 -8.01 -8.57 -0.30
CA GLU A 111 -8.06 -9.01 -1.71
C GLU A 111 -7.60 -7.88 -2.63
N CYS A 112 -8.04 -6.64 -2.37
CA CYS A 112 -7.68 -5.48 -3.16
C CYS A 112 -6.19 -5.28 -3.34
N PHE A 113 -5.46 -5.29 -2.22
CA PHE A 113 -4.05 -4.97 -2.22
C PHE A 113 -3.23 -6.13 -2.74
N HIS A 114 -3.72 -7.36 -2.55
CA HIS A 114 -3.14 -8.54 -3.20
C HIS A 114 -3.28 -8.45 -4.73
N ASP A 115 -4.47 -8.12 -5.24
CA ASP A 115 -4.68 -7.99 -6.69
C ASP A 115 -3.81 -6.89 -7.30
N ARG A 116 -3.68 -5.75 -6.61
CA ARG A 116 -2.77 -4.66 -7.05
C ARG A 116 -1.31 -5.09 -7.02
N MET A 117 -0.90 -5.85 -6.00
CA MET A 117 0.44 -6.45 -5.97
C MET A 117 0.67 -7.29 -7.23
N VAL A 118 -0.26 -8.20 -7.54
CA VAL A 118 -0.17 -9.06 -8.73
C VAL A 118 -0.15 -8.23 -10.02
N GLU A 119 -0.99 -7.20 -10.13
CA GLU A 119 -1.00 -6.28 -11.27
C GLU A 119 0.38 -5.67 -11.52
N TYR A 120 1.03 -5.13 -10.47
CA TYR A 120 2.35 -4.51 -10.60
C TYR A 120 3.52 -5.49 -10.69
N MET A 121 3.29 -6.80 -10.59
CA MET A 121 4.31 -7.83 -10.84
C MET A 121 4.43 -8.21 -12.33
N ASN A 122 3.37 -8.01 -13.11
CA ASN A 122 3.34 -8.25 -14.55
C ASN A 122 3.81 -7.02 -15.31
#